data_AF-A0A1H8QWR4-F1
#
_entry.id   AF-A0A1H8QWR4-F1
#
_cell.length_a   1.000
_cell.length_b   1.000
_cell.length_c   1.000
_cell.angle_alpha   90.00
_cell.angle_beta   90.00
_cell.angle_gamma   90.00
#
_symmetry.space_group_name_H-M   'P 1'
#
loop_
_entity.id
_entity.type
_entity.pdbx_description
1 polymer ?
#
loop_
_entity_poly.entity_id
_entity_poly.type
_entity_poly.pdbx_seq_one_letter_code
_entity_poly.pdbx_strand_id
1 'polypeptide(L)' 'MTAPEDARTRFRSLPEPVRPEDTVESLDTSTLPVPDEGDDRDQLLRHVGG' A
#
# COMPACT_ATOMS: atom_id res chain seq x y z
N MET A 1 14.15 -25.96 35.02
CA MET A 1 13.76 -26.43 33.68
C MET A 1 12.58 -25.57 33.24
N THR A 2 12.82 -24.60 32.36
CA THR A 2 11.77 -23.66 31.89
C THR A 2 10.78 -24.45 31.01
N ALA A 3 9.49 -24.35 31.31
CA ALA A 3 8.45 -25.00 30.52
C ALA A 3 8.55 -24.54 29.05
N PRO A 4 8.27 -25.41 28.07
CA PRO A 4 8.25 -25.01 26.67
C PRO A 4 7.19 -23.93 26.47
N GLU A 5 7.59 -22.82 25.86
CA GLU A 5 6.69 -21.70 25.59
C GLU A 5 5.51 -22.19 24.72
N ASP A 6 4.28 -21.92 25.15
CA ASP A 6 3.08 -22.36 24.43
C ASP A 6 3.04 -21.69 23.06
N ALA A 7 3.10 -22.49 21.99
CA ALA A 7 3.19 -22.03 20.60
C ALA A 7 2.06 -21.08 20.18
N ARG A 8 0.90 -21.15 20.86
CA ARG A 8 -0.25 -20.28 20.58
C ARG A 8 -0.03 -18.85 21.08
N THR A 9 0.87 -18.65 22.05
CA THR A 9 1.17 -17.34 22.63
C THR A 9 1.82 -16.42 21.60
N ARG A 10 2.59 -16.98 20.65
CA ARG A 10 3.31 -16.24 19.61
C ARG A 10 2.42 -15.47 18.63
N PHE A 11 1.17 -15.90 18.46
CA PHE A 11 0.23 -15.33 17.50
C PHE A 11 -0.90 -14.55 18.15
N ARG A 12 -0.82 -14.29 19.47
CA ARG A 12 -1.84 -13.51 20.20
C ARG A 12 -1.82 -12.02 19.90
N SER A 13 -0.69 -11.51 19.41
CA SER A 13 -0.54 -10.13 18.97
C SER A 13 0.00 -10.13 17.55
N LEU A 14 -0.55 -9.23 16.73
CA LEU A 14 0.03 -8.97 15.42
C LEU A 14 1.32 -8.15 15.61
N PRO A 15 2.32 -8.34 14.73
CA PRO A 15 3.46 -7.43 14.65
C PRO A 15 2.99 -6.00 14.36
N GLU A 16 3.85 -5.03 14.66
CA GLU A 16 3.60 -3.65 14.26
C GLU A 16 3.41 -3.55 12.74
N PRO A 17 2.40 -2.81 12.26
CA PRO A 17 2.19 -2.59 10.83
C PRO A 17 3.40 -1.89 10.21
N VAL A 18 3.85 -2.40 9.08
CA VAL A 18 4.88 -1.73 8.29
C VAL A 18 4.25 -0.57 7.56
N ARG A 19 4.82 0.64 7.70
CA ARG A 19 4.30 1.79 6.98
C ARG A 19 4.91 1.88 5.58
N PRO A 20 4.20 2.43 4.59
CA PRO A 20 4.72 2.57 3.23
C PRO A 20 6.05 3.32 3.20
N GLU A 21 6.18 4.37 4.01
CA GLU A 21 7.39 5.21 4.09
C GLU A 21 8.63 4.41 4.56
N ASP A 22 8.42 3.29 5.27
CA ASP A 22 9.49 2.40 5.72
C ASP A 22 9.92 1.40 4.61
N THR A 23 9.14 1.31 3.53
CA THR A 23 9.30 0.30 2.47
C THR A 23 9.63 0.88 1.10
N VAL A 24 9.28 2.14 0.87
CA VAL A 24 9.53 2.83 -0.40
C VAL A 24 10.27 4.14 -0.16
N GLU A 25 11.22 4.42 -1.03
CA GLU A 25 11.84 5.73 -1.09
C GLU A 25 10.83 6.75 -1.63
N SER A 26 10.62 7.83 -0.88
CA SER A 26 9.72 8.90 -1.28
C SER A 26 10.42 9.86 -2.24
N LEU A 27 9.82 10.12 -3.40
CA LEU A 27 10.30 11.10 -4.36
C LEU A 27 9.49 12.40 -4.25
N ASP A 28 10.16 13.55 -4.27
CA ASP A 28 9.50 14.86 -4.36
C ASP A 28 8.94 15.05 -5.79
N THR A 29 7.62 15.10 -5.89
CA THR A 29 6.89 15.25 -7.15
C THR A 29 6.38 16.67 -7.38
N SER A 30 6.77 17.65 -6.54
CA SER A 30 6.28 19.03 -6.60
C SER A 30 6.51 19.73 -7.93
N THR A 31 7.48 19.28 -8.72
CA THR A 31 7.82 19.82 -10.04
C THR A 31 7.28 18.99 -11.20
N LEU A 32 6.67 17.83 -10.92
CA LEU A 32 6.12 16.99 -11.97
C LEU A 32 4.81 17.60 -12.46
N PRO A 33 4.59 17.63 -13.79
CA PRO A 33 3.29 18.00 -14.32
C PRO A 33 2.24 17.05 -13.74
N VAL A 34 1.13 17.62 -13.26
CA VAL A 34 0.01 16.84 -12.75
C VAL A 34 -0.53 16.02 -13.92
N PRO A 35 -0.59 14.68 -13.82
CA PRO A 35 -1.22 13.88 -14.85
C PRO A 35 -2.68 14.32 -15.00
N ASP A 36 -3.12 14.52 -16.23
CA ASP A 36 -4.54 14.78 -16.52
C ASP A 36 -5.33 13.48 -16.36
N GLU A 37 -5.59 13.10 -15.11
CA GLU A 37 -6.30 11.86 -14.77
C GLU A 37 -7.78 11.89 -15.20
N GLY A 38 -8.29 13.07 -15.61
CA GLY A 38 -9.68 13.27 -16.03
C GLY A 38 -9.94 12.76 -17.44
N ASP A 39 -9.16 13.23 -18.41
CA ASP A 39 -9.42 12.98 -19.83
C ASP A 39 -9.22 11.51 -20.23
N ASP A 40 -8.17 10.86 -19.72
CA ASP A 40 -7.85 9.46 -20.07
C ASP A 40 -8.88 8.47 -19.51
N ARG A 41 -9.37 8.69 -18.28
CA ARG A 41 -10.40 7.85 -17.65
C ARG A 41 -11.73 7.96 -18.38
N ASP A 42 -12.12 9.17 -18.77
CA ASP A 42 -13.35 9.43 -19.52
C ASP A 42 -13.31 8.80 -20.91
N GLN A 43 -12.17 8.84 -21.59
CA GLN A 43 -11.97 8.16 -22.87
C GLN A 43 -12.05 6.63 -22.74
N LEU A 44 -11.43 6.05 -21.72
CA LEU A 44 -11.47 4.60 -21.46
C LEU A 44 -12.88 4.10 -21.15
N LEU A 45 -13.65 4.83 -20.31
CA LEU A 45 -15.04 4.48 -20.01
C LEU A 45 -15.95 4.59 -21.23
N ARG A 46 -15.76 5.60 -22.08
CA ARG A 46 -16.50 5.76 -23.33
C ARG A 46 -16.20 4.63 -24.33
N HIS A 47 -14.97 4.11 -24.36
CA HIS A 47 -14.59 3.04 -25.28
C HIS A 47 -15.16 1.67 -24.88
N VAL A 48 -15.35 1.42 -23.58
CA VAL A 48 -15.84 0.12 -23.06
C VAL A 48 -17.37 0.08 -22.92
N GLY A 49 -18.05 1.23 -22.86
CA GLY A 49 -19.51 1.34 -22.75
C GLY A 49 -20.28 1.34 -24.07
N GLY A 50 -19.68 0.87 -25.17
CA GLY A 50 -20.30 0.77 -26.50
C GLY A 50 -20.95 -0.59 -26.74
#